data_AF-A0A7W7D7X3-F1
#
_entry.id   AF-A0A7W7D7X3-F1
#
_cell.length_a   1.000
_cell.length_b   1.000
_cell.length_c   1.000
_cell.angle_alpha   90.00
_cell.angle_beta   90.00
_cell.angle_gamma   90.00
#
_symmetry.space_group_name_H-M   'P 1'
#
loop_
_entity.id
_entity.type
_entity.pdbx_description
1 polymer ?
#
loop_
_entity_poly.entity_id
_entity_poly.type
_entity_poly.pdbx_seq_one_letter_code
_entity_poly.pdbx_strand_id
1 'polypeptide(L)'
;MEIRWRDLVICDYEIDLMEGAAGRGALVEYDLYGRGLRVAPRVLLDDPAPLGRVRRPGVVDVPAARYDLFCAAVRDRLLTLDGALAARAAFDDARRALTAGLALLEEHLAGAAPPPPLRDLAAAMDAVMAFHTLNWLLPRERAEDHLSAVLGDRTAGRACLLAQMVPAEPAHLLDVHAWLLECAADADAETFARRGGFLQRQGLAATPWEDPRHASALLERLAREGEDHLTAQVSALRDSHRRASARRDDLYAAALLACAGDHAAHETTQAIGVACELAADEEEFRKVAQQRLLRALRLLAQTHHWDAFTLTLDGFAAAFEEVACAR
;
A
#
# COMPACT_ATOMS: atom_id res chain seq x y z
N MET A 1 -8.01 -8.80 -12.88
CA MET A 1 -8.88 -8.16 -11.86
C MET A 1 -10.28 -7.76 -12.34
N GLU A 2 -10.47 -6.94 -13.38
CA GLU A 2 -11.82 -6.49 -13.80
C GLU A 2 -12.40 -7.31 -14.95
N ILE A 3 -13.57 -7.89 -14.76
CA ILE A 3 -14.32 -8.61 -15.80
C ILE A 3 -15.68 -7.93 -15.98
N ARG A 4 -15.91 -7.34 -17.16
CA ARG A 4 -17.20 -6.74 -17.50
C ARG A 4 -18.12 -7.79 -18.12
N TRP A 5 -19.29 -7.98 -17.52
CA TRP A 5 -20.31 -8.90 -18.02
C TRP A 5 -21.68 -8.22 -17.95
N ARG A 6 -22.23 -7.89 -19.13
CA ARG A 6 -23.49 -7.14 -19.27
C ARG A 6 -23.42 -5.79 -18.52
N ASP A 7 -24.31 -5.60 -17.55
CA ASP A 7 -24.48 -4.42 -16.72
C ASP A 7 -23.70 -4.50 -15.39
N LEU A 8 -22.78 -5.46 -15.27
CA LEU A 8 -21.94 -5.67 -14.10
C LEU A 8 -20.44 -5.59 -14.45
N VAL A 9 -19.69 -4.98 -13.54
CA VAL A 9 -18.23 -5.09 -13.44
C VAL A 9 -17.94 -5.98 -12.23
N ILE A 10 -17.27 -7.10 -12.48
CA ILE A 10 -16.82 -8.03 -11.45
C ILE A 10 -15.36 -7.71 -11.17
N CYS A 11 -15.07 -7.22 -9.97
CA CYS A 11 -13.72 -7.04 -9.48
C CYS A 11 -13.33 -8.31 -8.72
N ASP A 12 -12.48 -9.13 -9.33
CA ASP A 12 -12.04 -10.42 -8.82
C ASP A 12 -10.54 -10.38 -8.46
N TYR A 13 -10.27 -10.25 -7.16
CA TYR A 13 -8.92 -10.29 -6.58
C TYR A 13 -8.47 -11.73 -6.27
N GLU A 14 -9.31 -12.74 -6.48
CA GLU A 14 -8.92 -14.13 -6.27
C GLU A 14 -8.04 -14.65 -7.42
N ILE A 15 -8.33 -14.20 -8.65
CA ILE A 15 -7.58 -14.60 -9.86
C ILE A 15 -6.10 -14.28 -9.72
N ASP A 16 -5.75 -13.09 -9.24
CA ASP A 16 -4.37 -12.61 -9.18
C ASP A 16 -3.53 -13.34 -8.10
N LEU A 17 -4.19 -14.00 -7.14
CA LEU A 17 -3.55 -14.71 -6.01
C LEU A 17 -3.60 -16.25 -6.16
N MET A 18 -4.44 -16.78 -7.05
CA MET A 18 -4.49 -18.22 -7.36
C MET A 18 -3.41 -18.68 -8.36
N GLU A 19 -2.82 -17.76 -9.15
CA GLU A 19 -1.75 -18.08 -10.11
C GLU A 19 -0.35 -18.20 -9.48
N GLY A 20 -0.20 -17.87 -8.18
CA GLY A 20 1.03 -18.15 -7.42
C GLY A 20 1.15 -19.62 -7.06
N ALA A 21 2.26 -20.26 -7.41
CA ALA A 21 2.52 -21.72 -7.34
C ALA A 21 2.48 -22.40 -5.94
N ALA A 22 1.82 -21.83 -4.93
CA ALA A 22 1.82 -22.35 -3.56
C ALA A 22 0.48 -22.10 -2.81
N GLY A 23 -0.61 -22.68 -3.31
CA GLY A 23 -1.83 -22.89 -2.51
C GLY A 23 -2.84 -21.73 -2.53
N ARG A 24 -4.08 -22.04 -2.13
CA ARG A 24 -5.18 -21.08 -2.00
C ARG A 24 -4.77 -20.00 -0.99
N GLY A 25 -4.86 -18.72 -1.34
CA GLY A 25 -4.67 -17.62 -0.39
C GLY A 25 -5.63 -17.73 0.80
N ALA A 26 -5.27 -17.12 1.93
CA ALA A 26 -6.16 -17.07 3.08
C ALA A 26 -7.34 -16.13 2.82
N LEU A 27 -8.50 -16.44 3.44
CA LEU A 27 -9.73 -15.67 3.23
C LEU A 27 -9.57 -14.18 3.56
N VAL A 28 -8.82 -13.85 4.62
CA VAL A 28 -8.51 -12.46 5.02
C VAL A 28 -7.72 -11.70 3.96
N GLU A 29 -6.85 -12.36 3.18
CA GLU A 29 -6.05 -11.70 2.14
C GLU A 29 -6.96 -11.18 1.02
N TYR A 30 -7.91 -12.01 0.59
CA TYR A 30 -8.94 -11.64 -0.39
C TYR A 30 -9.90 -10.57 0.16
N ASP A 31 -10.33 -10.76 1.41
CA ASP A 31 -11.26 -9.86 2.10
C ASP A 31 -10.75 -8.42 2.10
N LEU A 32 -9.48 -8.19 2.43
CA LEU A 32 -8.87 -6.86 2.49
C LEU A 32 -9.05 -6.05 1.19
N TYR A 33 -8.84 -6.67 0.03
CA TYR A 33 -9.01 -6.01 -1.26
C TYR A 33 -10.48 -5.69 -1.56
N GLY A 34 -11.38 -6.64 -1.31
CA GLY A 34 -12.82 -6.46 -1.52
C GLY A 34 -13.42 -5.38 -0.61
N ARG A 35 -12.94 -5.29 0.64
CA ARG A 35 -13.36 -4.27 1.61
C ARG A 35 -12.89 -2.89 1.21
N GLY A 36 -11.60 -2.73 0.89
CA GLY A 36 -11.03 -1.48 0.41
C GLY A 36 -11.79 -0.93 -0.79
N LEU A 37 -12.04 -1.77 -1.80
CA LEU A 37 -12.81 -1.38 -2.98
C LEU A 37 -14.22 -0.90 -2.64
N ARG A 38 -14.90 -1.57 -1.69
CA ARG A 38 -16.27 -1.21 -1.31
C ARG A 38 -16.36 0.13 -0.60
N VAL A 39 -15.38 0.46 0.23
CA VAL A 39 -15.35 1.73 0.99
C VAL A 39 -14.71 2.87 0.21
N ALA A 40 -14.12 2.61 -0.97
CA ALA A 40 -13.46 3.62 -1.78
C ALA A 40 -14.31 4.87 -2.12
N PRO A 41 -15.62 4.78 -2.43
CA PRO A 41 -16.45 5.97 -2.62
C PRO A 41 -16.52 6.85 -1.37
N ARG A 42 -16.62 6.25 -0.19
CA ARG A 42 -16.65 6.99 1.08
C ARG A 42 -15.33 7.68 1.35
N VAL A 43 -14.22 7.01 1.07
CA VAL A 43 -12.87 7.53 1.39
C VAL A 43 -12.40 8.56 0.36
N LEU A 44 -12.66 8.33 -0.92
CA LEU A 44 -12.14 9.17 -2.01
C LEU A 44 -13.12 10.27 -2.45
N LEU A 45 -14.43 10.09 -2.25
CA LEU A 45 -15.47 10.99 -2.74
C LEU A 45 -16.46 11.45 -1.67
N ASP A 46 -16.31 11.03 -0.42
CA ASP A 46 -17.27 11.28 0.66
C ASP A 46 -18.68 10.68 0.39
N ASP A 47 -18.81 9.72 -0.55
CA ASP A 47 -20.07 9.01 -0.85
C ASP A 47 -20.26 7.83 0.12
N PRO A 48 -21.27 7.86 1.02
CA PRO A 48 -21.48 6.79 2.00
C PRO A 48 -21.93 5.46 1.37
N ALA A 49 -22.41 5.47 0.13
CA ALA A 49 -22.86 4.25 -0.52
C ALA A 49 -21.66 3.35 -0.91
N PRO A 50 -21.70 2.04 -0.61
CA PRO A 50 -20.63 1.14 -1.01
C PRO A 50 -20.55 1.05 -2.54
N LEU A 51 -19.34 0.86 -3.09
CA LEU A 51 -19.17 0.79 -4.54
C LEU A 51 -19.98 -0.38 -5.14
N GLY A 52 -19.97 -1.53 -4.48
CA GLY A 52 -20.69 -2.71 -4.91
C GLY A 52 -21.04 -3.66 -3.77
N ARG A 53 -21.54 -4.83 -4.14
CA ARG A 53 -21.92 -5.90 -3.23
C ARG A 53 -20.83 -6.97 -3.20
N VAL A 54 -20.43 -7.40 -2.00
CA VAL A 54 -19.57 -8.57 -1.85
C VAL A 54 -20.34 -9.81 -2.30
N ARG A 55 -19.80 -10.51 -3.30
CA ARG A 55 -20.28 -11.86 -3.65
C ARG A 55 -19.67 -12.89 -2.70
N ARG A 56 -18.36 -12.78 -2.50
CA ARG A 56 -17.53 -13.52 -1.52
C ARG A 56 -16.25 -12.71 -1.26
N PRO A 57 -15.45 -13.00 -0.22
CA PRO A 57 -14.21 -12.26 0.04
C PRO A 57 -13.32 -12.15 -1.20
N GLY A 58 -12.88 -10.95 -1.55
CA GLY A 58 -12.11 -10.67 -2.77
C GLY A 58 -12.88 -10.60 -4.09
N VAL A 59 -14.20 -10.87 -4.11
CA VAL A 59 -15.03 -10.72 -5.31
C VAL A 59 -16.18 -9.75 -5.04
N VAL A 60 -16.14 -8.61 -5.74
CA VAL A 60 -17.14 -7.54 -5.61
C VAL A 60 -17.87 -7.36 -6.94
N ASP A 61 -19.20 -7.44 -6.87
CA ASP A 61 -20.09 -7.15 -7.99
C ASP A 61 -20.50 -5.67 -7.95
N VAL A 62 -20.13 -4.93 -8.99
CA VAL A 62 -20.41 -3.50 -9.11
C VAL A 62 -21.33 -3.27 -10.32
N PRO A 63 -22.49 -2.60 -10.16
CA PRO A 63 -23.26 -2.16 -11.32
C PRO A 63 -22.38 -1.29 -12.23
N ALA A 64 -22.31 -1.61 -13.52
CA ALA A 64 -21.37 -1.01 -14.46
C ALA A 64 -21.53 0.52 -14.54
N ALA A 65 -22.75 1.03 -14.51
CA ALA A 65 -23.01 2.46 -14.47
C ALA A 65 -22.45 3.13 -13.20
N ARG A 66 -22.55 2.48 -12.04
CA ARG A 66 -21.98 2.97 -10.77
C ARG A 66 -20.45 2.94 -10.82
N TYR A 67 -19.87 1.88 -11.38
CA TYR A 67 -18.43 1.77 -11.59
C TYR A 67 -17.89 2.93 -12.44
N ASP A 68 -18.48 3.13 -13.63
CA ASP A 68 -18.03 4.16 -14.58
C ASP A 68 -18.16 5.57 -13.97
N LEU A 69 -19.26 5.86 -13.25
CA LEU A 69 -19.46 7.13 -12.54
C LEU A 69 -18.42 7.34 -11.43
N PHE A 70 -18.15 6.30 -10.63
CA PHE A 70 -17.13 6.36 -9.59
C PHE A 70 -15.75 6.63 -10.18
N CYS A 71 -15.35 5.88 -11.21
CA CYS A 71 -14.06 6.05 -11.88
C CYS A 71 -13.89 7.47 -12.45
N ALA A 72 -14.92 8.00 -13.13
CA ALA A 72 -14.90 9.34 -13.67
C ALA A 72 -14.78 10.39 -12.56
N ALA A 73 -15.60 10.30 -11.52
CA ALA A 73 -15.59 11.24 -10.41
C ALA A 73 -14.26 11.26 -9.65
N VAL A 74 -13.64 10.11 -9.40
CA VAL A 74 -12.30 10.05 -8.78
C VAL A 74 -11.26 10.70 -9.68
N ARG A 75 -11.23 10.36 -10.98
CA ARG A 75 -10.28 10.94 -11.94
C ARG A 75 -10.42 12.46 -12.05
N ASP A 76 -11.64 12.97 -12.08
CA ASP A 76 -11.91 14.40 -12.12
C ASP A 76 -11.48 15.08 -10.81
N ARG A 77 -11.83 14.50 -9.65
CA ARG A 77 -11.45 15.04 -8.34
C ARG A 77 -9.92 15.12 -8.18
N LEU A 78 -9.19 14.09 -8.60
CA LEU A 78 -7.72 14.04 -8.51
C LEU A 78 -7.00 15.02 -9.44
N LEU A 79 -7.68 15.59 -10.44
CA LEU A 79 -7.14 16.66 -11.28
C LEU A 79 -7.44 18.07 -10.76
N THR A 80 -8.11 18.17 -9.62
CA THR A 80 -8.29 19.44 -8.90
C THR A 80 -7.38 19.46 -7.68
N LEU A 81 -6.79 20.62 -7.37
CA LEU A 81 -5.87 20.73 -6.24
C LEU A 81 -6.55 20.40 -4.91
N ASP A 82 -7.75 20.96 -4.68
CA ASP A 82 -8.55 20.67 -3.49
C ASP A 82 -8.89 19.18 -3.37
N GLY A 83 -9.27 18.54 -4.48
CA GLY A 83 -9.59 17.12 -4.50
C GLY A 83 -8.39 16.22 -4.20
N ALA A 84 -7.23 16.52 -4.79
CA ALA A 84 -5.99 15.80 -4.53
C ALA A 84 -5.50 15.99 -3.08
N LEU A 85 -5.57 17.22 -2.54
CA LEU A 85 -5.22 17.52 -1.15
C LEU A 85 -6.17 16.84 -0.15
N ALA A 86 -7.48 16.82 -0.45
CA ALA A 86 -8.46 16.11 0.38
C ALA A 86 -8.17 14.60 0.41
N ALA A 87 -7.85 14.00 -0.75
CA ALA A 87 -7.45 12.59 -0.81
C ALA A 87 -6.17 12.32 -0.02
N ARG A 88 -5.16 13.20 -0.12
CA ARG A 88 -3.91 13.09 0.67
C ARG A 88 -4.18 13.18 2.17
N ALA A 89 -4.99 14.14 2.60
CA ALA A 89 -5.35 14.30 4.02
C ALA A 89 -6.06 13.05 4.56
N ALA A 90 -7.02 12.51 3.82
CA ALA A 90 -7.73 11.28 4.19
C ALA A 90 -6.78 10.08 4.29
N PHE A 91 -5.82 9.96 3.37
CA PHE A 91 -4.78 8.92 3.46
C PHE A 91 -3.89 9.09 4.69
N ASP A 92 -3.42 10.31 4.97
CA ASP A 92 -2.56 10.59 6.11
C ASP A 92 -3.26 10.34 7.47
N ASP A 93 -4.56 10.63 7.57
CA ASP A 93 -5.38 10.26 8.73
C ASP A 93 -5.48 8.75 8.90
N ALA A 94 -5.82 8.03 7.82
CA ALA A 94 -5.93 6.58 7.83
C ALA A 94 -4.58 5.91 8.16
N ARG A 95 -3.49 6.42 7.60
CA ARG A 95 -2.11 5.99 7.86
C ARG A 95 -1.75 6.13 9.34
N ARG A 96 -2.04 7.28 9.96
CA ARG A 96 -1.79 7.52 11.39
C ARG A 96 -2.59 6.55 12.26
N ALA A 97 -3.89 6.41 12.00
CA ALA A 97 -4.76 5.52 12.75
C ALA A 97 -4.30 4.05 12.65
N LEU A 98 -3.97 3.59 11.43
CA LEU A 98 -3.49 2.23 11.19
C LEU A 98 -2.14 1.98 11.86
N THR A 99 -1.20 2.92 11.77
CA THR A 99 0.12 2.80 12.41
C THR A 99 0.00 2.67 13.93
N ALA A 100 -0.84 3.49 14.56
CA ALA A 100 -1.09 3.41 16.00
C ALA A 100 -1.76 2.08 16.39
N GLY A 101 -2.78 1.65 15.65
CA GLY A 101 -3.48 0.40 15.92
C GLY A 101 -2.58 -0.84 15.76
N LEU A 102 -1.71 -0.86 14.74
CA LEU A 102 -0.73 -1.94 14.55
C LEU A 102 0.29 -1.99 15.69
N ALA A 103 0.78 -0.83 16.16
CA ALA A 103 1.70 -0.79 17.29
C ALA A 103 1.07 -1.37 18.56
N LEU A 104 -0.18 -1.00 18.88
CA LEU A 104 -0.90 -1.55 20.03
C LEU A 104 -1.11 -3.07 19.91
N LEU A 105 -1.42 -3.58 18.71
CA LEU A 105 -1.57 -5.01 18.47
C LEU A 105 -0.24 -5.76 18.63
N GLU A 106 0.85 -5.21 18.13
CA GLU A 106 2.19 -5.78 18.28
C GLU A 106 2.66 -5.77 19.75
N GLU A 107 2.40 -4.70 20.50
CA GLU A 107 2.65 -4.64 21.95
C GLU A 107 1.84 -5.66 22.73
N HIS A 108 0.56 -5.85 22.37
CA HIS A 108 -0.29 -6.89 22.97
C HIS A 108 0.26 -8.29 22.71
N LEU A 109 0.65 -8.58 21.46
CA LEU A 109 1.26 -9.85 21.08
C LEU A 109 2.61 -10.10 21.79
N ALA A 110 3.33 -9.04 22.14
CA ALA A 110 4.54 -9.10 22.96
C ALA A 110 4.24 -9.28 24.47
N GLY A 111 2.97 -9.28 24.89
CA GLY A 111 2.56 -9.35 26.29
C GLY A 111 2.76 -8.04 27.06
N ALA A 112 2.98 -6.92 26.38
CA ALA A 112 3.28 -5.62 26.97
C ALA A 112 2.05 -4.70 27.11
N ALA A 113 0.92 -5.04 26.48
CA ALA A 113 -0.28 -4.20 26.45
C ALA A 113 -1.60 -5.02 26.55
N PRO A 114 -2.70 -4.39 27.00
CA PRO A 114 -4.04 -4.99 26.93
C PRO A 114 -4.50 -5.20 25.48
N PRO A 115 -5.50 -6.07 25.25
CA PRO A 115 -6.02 -6.33 23.90
C PRO A 115 -6.60 -5.04 23.26
N PRO A 116 -6.15 -4.65 22.06
CA PRO A 116 -6.67 -3.46 21.38
C PRO A 116 -8.02 -3.75 20.68
N PRO A 117 -8.83 -2.72 20.40
CA PRO A 117 -10.06 -2.88 19.63
C PRO A 117 -9.74 -3.20 18.15
N LEU A 118 -9.80 -4.48 17.75
CA LEU A 118 -9.49 -4.88 16.38
C LEU A 118 -10.44 -4.29 15.32
N ARG A 119 -11.67 -3.90 15.68
CA ARG A 119 -12.60 -3.23 14.77
C ARG A 119 -12.09 -1.88 14.29
N ASP A 120 -11.47 -1.11 15.18
CA ASP A 120 -10.93 0.21 14.83
C ASP A 120 -9.73 0.07 13.89
N LEU A 121 -8.88 -0.94 14.18
CA LEU A 121 -7.78 -1.33 13.30
C LEU A 121 -8.29 -1.78 11.91
N ALA A 122 -9.37 -2.55 11.87
CA ALA A 122 -9.99 -3.00 10.63
C ALA A 122 -10.54 -1.83 9.81
N ALA A 123 -11.22 -0.87 10.44
CA ALA A 123 -11.72 0.32 9.76
C ALA A 123 -10.57 1.20 9.20
N ALA A 124 -9.48 1.34 9.94
CA ALA A 124 -8.29 2.06 9.45
C ALA A 124 -7.62 1.33 8.28
N MET A 125 -7.54 -0.01 8.33
CA MET A 125 -7.04 -0.83 7.23
C MET A 125 -7.93 -0.74 5.99
N ASP A 126 -9.25 -0.79 6.15
CA ASP A 126 -10.21 -0.63 5.05
C ASP A 126 -10.01 0.73 4.36
N ALA A 127 -9.79 1.80 5.13
CA ALA A 127 -9.53 3.14 4.61
C ALA A 127 -8.21 3.22 3.83
N VAL A 128 -7.14 2.60 4.31
CA VAL A 128 -5.86 2.53 3.57
C VAL A 128 -5.99 1.68 2.31
N MET A 129 -6.66 0.53 2.40
CA MET A 129 -6.90 -0.36 1.24
C MET A 129 -7.78 0.28 0.17
N ALA A 130 -8.61 1.27 0.51
CA ALA A 130 -9.36 2.05 -0.49
C ALA A 130 -8.45 2.75 -1.50
N PHE A 131 -7.28 3.23 -1.06
CA PHE A 131 -6.31 3.91 -1.91
C PHE A 131 -5.63 2.97 -2.90
N HIS A 132 -5.68 1.65 -2.70
CA HIS A 132 -5.23 0.68 -3.70
C HIS A 132 -5.88 0.90 -5.07
N THR A 133 -7.11 1.44 -5.10
CA THR A 133 -7.83 1.78 -6.34
C THR A 133 -7.11 2.83 -7.19
N LEU A 134 -6.24 3.65 -6.60
CA LEU A 134 -5.42 4.62 -7.34
C LEU A 134 -4.48 3.96 -8.33
N ASN A 135 -4.09 2.70 -8.14
CA ASN A 135 -3.27 1.95 -9.09
C ASN A 135 -3.85 1.92 -10.51
N TRP A 136 -5.18 1.96 -10.65
CA TRP A 136 -5.86 2.02 -11.95
C TRP A 136 -6.78 3.26 -12.13
N LEU A 137 -7.01 4.04 -11.08
CA LEU A 137 -7.81 5.26 -11.15
C LEU A 137 -7.00 6.54 -11.31
N LEU A 138 -5.69 6.52 -11.11
CA LEU A 138 -4.85 7.69 -11.37
C LEU A 138 -5.07 8.16 -12.82
N PRO A 139 -5.40 9.44 -13.09
CA PRO A 139 -5.73 9.95 -14.42
C PRO A 139 -4.47 10.14 -15.29
N ARG A 140 -3.67 9.08 -15.46
CA ARG A 140 -2.33 9.11 -16.06
C ARG A 140 -2.30 9.71 -17.46
N GLU A 141 -3.25 9.34 -18.32
CA GLU A 141 -3.31 9.85 -19.69
C GLU A 141 -3.55 11.37 -19.71
N ARG A 142 -4.55 11.85 -18.96
CA ARG A 142 -4.86 13.29 -18.85
C ARG A 142 -3.73 14.06 -18.18
N ALA A 143 -3.05 13.46 -17.20
CA ALA A 143 -1.90 14.06 -16.55
C ALA A 143 -0.68 14.15 -17.49
N GLU A 144 -0.40 13.10 -18.29
CA GLU A 144 0.65 13.13 -19.32
C GLU A 144 0.34 14.19 -20.37
N ASP A 145 -0.90 14.24 -20.86
CA ASP A 145 -1.32 15.23 -21.87
C ASP A 145 -1.17 16.66 -21.35
N HIS A 146 -1.61 16.91 -20.10
CA HIS A 146 -1.46 18.21 -19.44
C HIS A 146 0.02 18.60 -19.30
N LEU A 147 0.85 17.73 -18.73
CA LEU A 147 2.28 18.01 -18.54
C LEU A 147 3.02 18.16 -19.87
N SER A 148 2.62 17.42 -20.90
CA SER A 148 3.19 17.54 -22.25
C SER A 148 2.85 18.90 -22.88
N ALA A 149 1.63 19.39 -22.67
CA ALA A 149 1.23 20.72 -23.13
C ALA A 149 1.97 21.83 -22.38
N VAL A 150 2.07 21.72 -21.06
CA VAL A 150 2.79 22.67 -20.19
C VAL A 150 4.28 22.74 -20.55
N LEU A 151 4.93 21.59 -20.72
CA LEU A 151 6.37 21.52 -21.01
C LEU A 151 6.70 21.68 -22.50
N GLY A 152 5.69 21.72 -23.38
CA GLY A 152 5.84 21.83 -24.82
C GLY A 152 6.45 20.60 -25.51
N ASP A 153 6.64 19.50 -24.79
CA ASP A 153 7.24 18.27 -25.29
C ASP A 153 6.66 17.04 -24.59
N ARG A 154 6.26 16.03 -25.37
CA ARG A 154 5.66 14.79 -24.85
C ARG A 154 6.65 13.96 -24.04
N THR A 155 7.92 13.95 -24.42
CA THR A 155 8.95 13.18 -23.69
C THR A 155 9.19 13.79 -22.31
N ALA A 156 9.26 15.12 -22.24
CA ALA A 156 9.37 15.88 -21.00
C ALA A 156 8.12 15.71 -20.12
N GLY A 157 6.91 15.80 -20.70
CA GLY A 157 5.65 15.54 -20.00
C GLY A 157 5.60 14.16 -19.35
N ARG A 158 5.92 13.11 -20.12
CA ARG A 158 6.00 11.74 -19.61
C ARG A 158 7.09 11.55 -18.56
N ALA A 159 8.27 12.13 -18.77
CA ALA A 159 9.37 12.06 -17.80
C ALA A 159 9.01 12.74 -16.48
N CYS A 160 8.31 13.88 -16.54
CA CYS A 160 7.79 14.57 -15.38
C CYS A 160 6.77 13.71 -14.63
N LEU A 161 5.77 13.15 -15.34
CA LEU A 161 4.75 12.28 -14.74
C LEU A 161 5.38 11.08 -14.02
N LEU A 162 6.30 10.36 -14.68
CA LEU A 162 6.98 9.21 -14.09
C LEU A 162 7.81 9.60 -12.87
N ALA A 163 8.45 10.77 -12.89
CA ALA A 163 9.21 11.26 -11.73
C ALA A 163 8.31 11.58 -10.54
N GLN A 164 7.08 12.08 -10.77
CA GLN A 164 6.10 12.32 -9.69
C GLN A 164 5.60 11.03 -9.02
N MET A 165 5.83 9.86 -9.62
CA MET A 165 5.51 8.56 -9.04
C MET A 165 6.66 7.97 -8.20
N VAL A 166 7.72 8.75 -7.93
CA VAL A 166 8.77 8.37 -6.99
C VAL A 166 8.27 8.69 -5.57
N PRO A 167 8.16 7.69 -4.67
CA PRO A 167 7.66 7.89 -3.31
C PRO A 167 8.56 8.84 -2.53
N ALA A 168 7.99 9.57 -1.57
CA ALA A 168 8.78 10.41 -0.67
C ALA A 168 9.63 9.57 0.28
N GLU A 169 9.06 8.48 0.78
CA GLU A 169 9.71 7.53 1.68
C GLU A 169 9.60 6.11 1.08
N PRO A 170 10.72 5.44 0.75
CA PRO A 170 10.68 4.03 0.38
C PRO A 170 10.37 3.20 1.63
N ALA A 171 9.51 2.18 1.52
CA ALA A 171 9.13 1.37 2.69
C ALA A 171 9.02 -0.15 2.41
N HIS A 172 8.78 -0.57 1.17
CA HIS A 172 8.61 -1.98 0.80
C HIS A 172 9.90 -2.56 0.21
N LEU A 173 9.92 -2.98 -1.08
CA LEU A 173 11.01 -3.78 -1.64
C LEU A 173 12.38 -3.09 -1.60
N LEU A 174 12.40 -1.77 -1.81
CA LEU A 174 13.65 -1.00 -1.80
C LEU A 174 14.22 -0.89 -0.38
N ASP A 175 13.37 -0.71 0.62
CA ASP A 175 13.79 -0.57 2.01
C ASP A 175 14.19 -1.93 2.62
N VAL A 176 13.47 -3.01 2.26
CA VAL A 176 13.84 -4.38 2.64
C VAL A 176 15.22 -4.75 2.13
N HIS A 177 15.57 -4.34 0.91
CA HIS A 177 16.89 -4.62 0.36
C HIS A 177 17.98 -3.86 1.11
N ALA A 178 17.79 -2.57 1.39
CA ALA A 178 18.72 -1.80 2.20
C ALA A 178 18.88 -2.42 3.60
N TRP A 179 17.77 -2.77 4.24
CA TRP A 179 17.76 -3.46 5.54
C TRP A 179 18.56 -4.75 5.51
N LEU A 180 18.31 -5.60 4.50
CA LEU A 180 18.98 -6.88 4.35
C LEU A 180 20.50 -6.71 4.29
N LEU A 181 20.97 -5.71 3.53
CA LEU A 181 22.41 -5.41 3.41
C LEU A 181 22.99 -4.85 4.71
N GLU A 182 22.26 -3.98 5.42
CA GLU A 182 22.69 -3.43 6.71
C GLU A 182 22.80 -4.52 7.79
N CYS A 183 21.77 -5.36 7.93
CA CYS A 183 21.82 -6.49 8.85
C CYS A 183 22.88 -7.53 8.44
N ALA A 184 23.23 -7.63 7.16
CA ALA A 184 24.30 -8.53 6.71
C ALA A 184 25.68 -8.03 7.16
N ALA A 185 25.89 -6.71 7.25
CA ALA A 185 27.14 -6.14 7.76
C ALA A 185 27.35 -6.49 9.25
N ASP A 186 26.29 -6.43 10.06
CA ASP A 186 26.33 -6.70 11.50
C ASP A 186 25.97 -8.14 11.90
N ALA A 187 25.63 -9.00 10.92
CA ALA A 187 25.04 -10.32 11.12
C ALA A 187 23.80 -10.35 12.05
N ASP A 188 23.00 -9.29 12.06
CA ASP A 188 21.80 -9.15 12.93
C ASP A 188 20.56 -9.81 12.31
N ALA A 189 20.55 -11.14 12.35
CA ALA A 189 19.44 -11.96 11.83
C ALA A 189 18.12 -11.75 12.59
N GLU A 190 18.19 -11.44 13.87
CA GLU A 190 17.01 -11.27 14.73
C GLU A 190 16.26 -9.98 14.39
N THR A 191 16.99 -8.89 14.19
CA THR A 191 16.39 -7.62 13.77
C THR A 191 15.85 -7.72 12.34
N PHE A 192 16.58 -8.33 11.40
CA PHE A 192 16.07 -8.52 10.03
C PHE A 192 14.79 -9.34 10.02
N ALA A 193 14.77 -10.50 10.68
CA ALA A 193 13.60 -11.37 10.73
C ALA A 193 12.37 -10.67 11.33
N ARG A 194 12.59 -9.84 12.36
CA ARG A 194 11.52 -9.09 13.03
C ARG A 194 10.99 -7.92 12.19
N ARG A 195 11.84 -7.17 11.48
CA ARG A 195 11.48 -5.91 10.82
C ARG A 195 11.26 -6.01 9.31
N GLY A 196 11.98 -6.89 8.62
CA GLY A 196 11.94 -7.01 7.16
C GLY A 196 11.59 -8.40 6.62
N GLY A 197 11.79 -9.46 7.42
CA GLY A 197 11.61 -10.85 6.96
C GLY A 197 10.23 -11.14 6.37
N PHE A 198 9.18 -10.55 6.96
CA PHE A 198 7.79 -10.72 6.53
C PHE A 198 7.43 -9.99 5.22
N LEU A 199 8.32 -9.12 4.70
CA LEU A 199 8.07 -8.35 3.47
C LEU A 199 8.50 -9.09 2.20
N GLN A 200 9.09 -10.28 2.31
CA GLN A 200 9.60 -11.03 1.16
C GLN A 200 8.50 -11.47 0.18
N ARG A 201 7.31 -11.74 0.70
CA ARG A 201 6.16 -12.19 -0.09
C ARG A 201 4.90 -11.70 0.59
N GLN A 202 3.92 -11.28 -0.20
CA GLN A 202 2.61 -11.01 0.35
C GLN A 202 1.96 -12.29 0.85
N GLY A 203 1.46 -12.27 2.08
CA GLY A 203 0.36 -13.12 2.49
C GLY A 203 0.39 -13.59 3.93
N LEU A 204 -0.60 -14.41 4.29
CA LEU A 204 -0.76 -14.86 5.67
C LEU A 204 0.33 -15.86 6.08
N ALA A 205 0.75 -16.74 5.18
CA ALA A 205 1.75 -17.78 5.48
C ALA A 205 3.13 -17.16 5.79
N ALA A 206 3.80 -17.71 6.80
CA ALA A 206 5.13 -17.26 7.20
C ALA A 206 6.13 -17.35 6.06
N THR A 207 6.93 -16.30 5.89
CA THR A 207 8.05 -16.34 4.93
C THR A 207 9.27 -16.99 5.59
N PRO A 208 10.20 -17.59 4.82
CA PRO A 208 11.43 -18.14 5.37
C PRO A 208 12.25 -17.11 6.16
N TRP A 209 12.25 -15.84 5.73
CA TRP A 209 13.05 -14.79 6.35
C TRP A 209 12.49 -14.29 7.68
N GLU A 210 11.28 -14.69 8.07
CA GLU A 210 10.76 -14.44 9.43
C GLU A 210 11.40 -15.36 10.49
N ASP A 211 12.08 -16.44 10.08
CA ASP A 211 12.86 -17.29 10.99
C ASP A 211 14.31 -16.78 11.07
N PRO A 212 14.80 -16.35 12.26
CA PRO A 212 16.18 -15.90 12.44
C PRO A 212 17.23 -16.90 11.96
N ARG A 213 16.97 -18.22 11.99
CA ARG A 213 17.93 -19.23 11.53
C ARG A 213 18.09 -19.19 10.01
N HIS A 214 16.99 -19.06 9.29
CA HIS A 214 17.01 -18.92 7.83
C HIS A 214 17.56 -17.55 7.41
N ALA A 215 17.22 -16.49 8.15
CA ALA A 215 17.80 -15.17 7.97
C ALA A 215 19.33 -15.20 8.16
N SER A 216 19.85 -15.83 9.23
CA SER A 216 21.30 -15.93 9.51
C SER A 216 22.05 -16.54 8.32
N ALA A 217 21.56 -17.65 7.76
CA ALA A 217 22.20 -18.29 6.61
C ALA A 217 22.24 -17.41 5.34
N LEU A 218 21.27 -16.51 5.17
CA LEU A 218 21.29 -15.51 4.09
C LEU A 218 22.27 -14.38 4.40
N LEU A 219 22.21 -13.81 5.61
CA LEU A 219 23.09 -12.73 6.03
C LEU A 219 24.56 -13.14 6.01
N GLU A 220 24.89 -14.33 6.51
CA GLU A 220 26.25 -14.91 6.45
C GLU A 220 26.76 -15.08 5.02
N ARG A 221 25.86 -15.32 4.05
CA ARG A 221 26.24 -15.43 2.64
C ARG A 221 26.58 -14.07 2.06
N LEU A 222 25.77 -13.07 2.37
CA LEU A 222 25.99 -11.68 1.95
C LEU A 222 27.23 -11.09 2.63
N ALA A 223 27.46 -11.37 3.90
CA ALA A 223 28.63 -10.93 4.66
C ALA A 223 29.96 -11.37 4.03
N ARG A 224 29.98 -12.48 3.28
CA ARG A 224 31.18 -12.94 2.54
C ARG A 224 31.57 -12.03 1.37
N GLU A 225 30.66 -11.16 0.92
CA GLU A 225 30.98 -10.14 -0.09
C GLU A 225 31.87 -9.02 0.49
N GLY A 226 31.97 -8.93 1.83
CA GLY A 226 32.79 -7.97 2.55
C GLY A 226 32.02 -6.71 2.94
N GLU A 227 32.27 -6.22 4.15
CA GLU A 227 31.59 -5.05 4.74
C GLU A 227 31.68 -3.80 3.85
N ASP A 228 32.86 -3.53 3.27
CA ASP A 228 33.07 -2.41 2.36
C ASP A 228 32.16 -2.50 1.12
N HIS A 229 31.96 -3.71 0.58
CA HIS A 229 31.12 -3.93 -0.58
C HIS A 229 29.63 -3.73 -0.26
N LEU A 230 29.17 -4.29 0.85
CA LEU A 230 27.79 -4.13 1.31
C LEU A 230 27.47 -2.65 1.61
N THR A 231 28.38 -1.96 2.29
CA THR A 231 28.26 -0.52 2.59
C THR A 231 28.20 0.31 1.31
N ALA A 232 29.01 -0.04 0.30
CA ALA A 232 28.98 0.60 -1.01
C ALA A 232 27.64 0.35 -1.74
N GLN A 233 27.07 -0.86 -1.66
CA GLN A 233 25.75 -1.15 -2.24
C GLN A 233 24.64 -0.36 -1.56
N VAL A 234 24.61 -0.31 -0.22
CA VAL A 234 23.64 0.49 0.54
C VAL A 234 23.74 1.97 0.18
N SER A 235 24.98 2.48 0.08
CA SER A 235 25.24 3.86 -0.34
C SER A 235 24.74 4.11 -1.76
N ALA A 236 24.99 3.20 -2.70
CA ALA A 236 24.53 3.31 -4.08
C ALA A 236 22.99 3.31 -4.20
N LEU A 237 22.29 2.48 -3.40
CA LEU A 237 20.82 2.45 -3.33
C LEU A 237 20.28 3.78 -2.82
N ARG A 238 20.83 4.28 -1.70
CA ARG A 238 20.46 5.58 -1.12
C ARG A 238 20.74 6.74 -2.06
N ASP A 239 21.89 6.73 -2.73
CA ASP A 239 22.25 7.75 -3.73
C ASP A 239 21.31 7.72 -4.93
N SER A 240 20.93 6.52 -5.39
CA SER A 240 19.97 6.36 -6.49
C SER A 240 18.61 6.95 -6.12
N HIS A 241 18.12 6.65 -4.92
CA HIS A 241 16.89 7.23 -4.39
C HIS A 241 16.98 8.76 -4.31
N ARG A 242 18.04 9.31 -3.71
CA ARG A 242 18.24 10.76 -3.62
C ARG A 242 18.26 11.44 -4.99
N ARG A 243 18.91 10.84 -5.99
CA ARG A 243 18.89 11.36 -7.37
C ARG A 243 17.49 11.31 -7.98
N ALA A 244 16.72 10.26 -7.71
CA ALA A 244 15.34 10.15 -8.19
C ALA A 244 14.44 11.23 -7.54
N SER A 245 14.54 11.44 -6.23
CA SER A 245 13.81 12.49 -5.51
C SER A 245 14.21 13.89 -6.00
N ALA A 246 15.51 14.18 -6.15
CA ALA A 246 15.97 15.45 -6.69
C ALA A 246 15.42 15.70 -8.11
N ARG A 247 15.43 14.67 -8.97
CA ARG A 247 14.85 14.75 -10.31
C ARG A 247 13.34 14.99 -10.30
N ARG A 248 12.61 14.37 -9.37
CA ARG A 248 11.17 14.63 -9.17
C ARG A 248 10.95 16.10 -8.85
N ASP A 249 11.69 16.65 -7.89
CA ASP A 249 11.55 18.02 -7.42
C ASP A 249 11.91 19.02 -8.53
N ASP A 250 13.00 18.77 -9.27
CA ASP A 250 13.43 19.59 -10.40
C ASP A 250 12.39 19.63 -11.54
N LEU A 251 11.86 18.45 -11.93
CA LEU A 251 10.85 18.36 -12.99
C LEU A 251 9.52 18.97 -12.57
N TYR A 252 9.13 18.80 -11.30
CA TYR A 252 7.93 19.43 -10.75
C TYR A 252 8.06 20.95 -10.74
N ALA A 253 9.19 21.48 -10.27
CA ALA A 253 9.46 22.92 -10.29
C ALA A 253 9.46 23.48 -11.70
N ALA A 254 10.07 22.77 -12.67
CA ALA A 254 10.04 23.15 -14.07
C ALA A 254 8.61 23.21 -14.64
N ALA A 255 7.76 22.22 -14.32
CA ALA A 255 6.36 22.20 -14.74
C ALA A 255 5.56 23.37 -14.13
N LEU A 256 5.74 23.67 -12.84
CA LEU A 256 5.09 24.81 -12.19
C LEU A 256 5.54 26.15 -12.79
N LEU A 257 6.83 26.31 -13.06
CA LEU A 257 7.37 27.50 -13.73
C LEU A 257 6.85 27.66 -15.16
N ALA A 258 6.70 26.56 -15.89
CA ALA A 258 6.14 26.57 -17.24
C ALA A 258 4.65 26.95 -17.25
N CYS A 259 3.93 26.76 -16.13
CA CYS A 259 2.57 27.25 -15.94
C CYS A 259 2.49 28.74 -15.58
N ALA A 260 3.61 29.48 -15.51
CA ALA A 260 3.60 30.87 -15.07
C ALA A 260 2.66 31.73 -15.93
N GLY A 261 1.65 32.32 -15.28
CA GLY A 261 0.63 33.15 -15.94
C GLY A 261 -0.66 32.42 -16.32
N ASP A 262 -0.73 31.09 -16.17
CA ASP A 262 -1.95 30.29 -16.30
C ASP A 262 -2.29 29.64 -14.95
N HIS A 263 -3.25 30.24 -14.24
CA HIS A 263 -3.68 29.76 -12.92
C HIS A 263 -4.26 28.34 -12.98
N ALA A 264 -5.08 28.05 -13.99
CA ALA A 264 -5.74 26.76 -14.10
C ALA A 264 -4.73 25.65 -14.42
N ALA A 265 -3.75 25.95 -15.29
CA ALA A 265 -2.68 25.01 -15.57
C ALA A 265 -1.78 24.79 -14.35
N HIS A 266 -1.49 25.85 -13.59
CA HIS A 266 -0.72 25.77 -12.36
C HIS A 266 -1.41 24.88 -11.31
N GLU A 267 -2.70 25.12 -11.03
CA GLU A 267 -3.49 24.30 -10.09
C GLU A 267 -3.55 22.83 -10.51
N THR A 268 -3.76 22.56 -11.80
CA THR A 268 -3.80 21.19 -12.33
C THR A 268 -2.45 20.50 -12.18
N THR A 269 -1.34 21.21 -12.45
CA THR A 269 0.03 20.69 -12.24
C THR A 269 0.27 20.36 -10.77
N GLN A 270 -0.19 21.20 -9.84
CA GLN A 270 -0.10 20.92 -8.41
C GLN A 270 -0.93 19.70 -8.02
N ALA A 271 -2.16 19.59 -8.54
CA ALA A 271 -3.02 18.43 -8.31
C ALA A 271 -2.36 17.12 -8.77
N ILE A 272 -1.74 17.13 -9.96
CA ILE A 272 -1.01 15.98 -10.50
C ILE A 272 0.17 15.60 -9.59
N GLY A 273 0.95 16.56 -9.12
CA GLY A 273 2.04 16.31 -8.17
C GLY A 273 1.55 15.60 -6.91
N VAL A 274 0.51 16.16 -6.27
CA VAL A 274 -0.08 15.59 -5.05
C VAL A 274 -0.67 14.19 -5.29
N ALA A 275 -1.42 14.00 -6.38
CA ALA A 275 -2.07 12.73 -6.68
C ALA A 275 -1.07 11.61 -7.03
N CYS A 276 -0.01 11.94 -7.77
CA CYS A 276 1.03 10.96 -8.13
C CYS A 276 1.88 10.57 -6.91
N GLU A 277 2.25 11.55 -6.08
CA GLU A 277 2.97 11.28 -4.84
C GLU A 277 2.11 10.43 -3.89
N LEU A 278 0.83 10.77 -3.72
CA LEU A 278 -0.12 9.96 -2.95
C LEU A 278 -0.19 8.51 -3.46
N ALA A 279 -0.29 8.30 -4.77
CA ALA A 279 -0.34 6.96 -5.35
C ALA A 279 0.96 6.17 -5.14
N ALA A 280 2.12 6.84 -5.07
CA ALA A 280 3.40 6.20 -4.78
C ALA A 280 3.54 5.86 -3.29
N ASP A 281 3.24 6.83 -2.41
CA ASP A 281 3.33 6.67 -0.96
C ASP A 281 2.32 5.64 -0.43
N GLU A 282 1.09 5.61 -0.97
CA GLU A 282 0.08 4.64 -0.56
C GLU A 282 0.52 3.22 -0.87
N GLU A 283 1.07 2.96 -2.06
CA GLU A 283 1.47 1.62 -2.48
C GLU A 283 2.58 1.05 -1.57
N GLU A 284 3.58 1.88 -1.25
CA GLU A 284 4.69 1.52 -0.37
C GLU A 284 4.19 1.26 1.06
N PHE A 285 3.43 2.18 1.63
CA PHE A 285 2.90 2.05 2.99
C PHE A 285 1.91 0.90 3.13
N ARG A 286 0.93 0.80 2.22
CA ARG A 286 -0.14 -0.20 2.25
C ARG A 286 0.43 -1.61 2.25
N LYS A 287 1.45 -1.89 1.44
CA LYS A 287 2.09 -3.22 1.41
C LYS A 287 2.71 -3.57 2.75
N VAL A 288 3.46 -2.65 3.35
CA VAL A 288 4.06 -2.86 4.68
C VAL A 288 3.00 -3.07 5.75
N ALA A 289 2.00 -2.18 5.79
CA ALA A 289 0.93 -2.24 6.78
C ALA A 289 0.08 -3.52 6.64
N GLN A 290 -0.22 -3.92 5.40
CA GLN A 290 -0.91 -5.18 5.10
C GLN A 290 -0.12 -6.38 5.64
N GLN A 291 1.19 -6.45 5.38
CA GLN A 291 1.99 -7.59 5.86
C GLN A 291 2.16 -7.60 7.38
N ARG A 292 2.30 -6.43 8.02
CA ARG A 292 2.32 -6.32 9.48
C ARG A 292 1.01 -6.84 10.08
N LEU A 293 -0.13 -6.43 9.52
CA LEU A 293 -1.44 -6.91 9.94
C LEU A 293 -1.55 -8.43 9.78
N LEU A 294 -1.27 -8.97 8.58
CA LEU A 294 -1.37 -10.41 8.30
C LEU A 294 -0.47 -11.24 9.21
N ARG A 295 0.76 -10.79 9.46
CA ARG A 295 1.67 -11.41 10.43
C ARG A 295 1.08 -11.41 11.84
N ALA A 296 0.55 -10.28 12.30
CA ALA A 296 -0.07 -10.16 13.62
C ALA A 296 -1.30 -11.08 13.76
N LEU A 297 -2.16 -11.13 12.75
CA LEU A 297 -3.32 -12.02 12.71
C LEU A 297 -2.92 -13.50 12.73
N ARG A 298 -1.86 -13.87 12.02
CA ARG A 298 -1.30 -15.23 12.10
C ARG A 298 -0.83 -15.57 13.52
N LEU A 299 -0.12 -14.66 14.18
CA LEU A 299 0.36 -14.87 15.55
C LEU A 299 -0.80 -14.98 16.56
N LEU A 300 -1.85 -14.16 16.40
CA LEU A 300 -3.08 -14.28 17.18
C LEU A 300 -3.74 -15.66 16.98
N ALA A 301 -3.92 -16.08 15.72
CA ALA A 301 -4.50 -17.38 15.43
C ALA A 301 -3.69 -18.55 16.01
N GLN A 302 -2.36 -18.48 15.95
CA GLN A 302 -1.48 -19.47 16.57
C GLN A 302 -1.67 -19.52 18.09
N THR A 303 -1.76 -18.36 18.73
CA THR A 303 -1.93 -18.22 20.19
C THR A 303 -3.28 -18.78 20.66
N HIS A 304 -4.33 -18.58 19.88
CA HIS A 304 -5.70 -18.97 20.23
C HIS A 304 -6.20 -20.24 19.53
N HIS A 305 -5.33 -20.93 18.78
CA HIS A 305 -5.64 -22.12 18.00
C HIS A 305 -6.79 -21.94 16.99
N TRP A 306 -6.85 -20.78 16.33
CA TRP A 306 -7.80 -20.51 15.24
C TRP A 306 -7.25 -20.97 13.89
N ASP A 307 -8.13 -21.36 12.97
CA ASP A 307 -7.77 -21.56 11.57
C ASP A 307 -7.74 -20.21 10.83
N ALA A 308 -6.56 -19.62 10.81
CA ALA A 308 -6.27 -18.32 10.21
C ALA A 308 -6.64 -18.22 8.71
N PHE A 309 -6.67 -19.35 7.98
CA PHE A 309 -6.96 -19.37 6.54
C PHE A 309 -8.45 -19.21 6.22
N THR A 310 -9.31 -19.42 7.21
CA THR A 310 -10.78 -19.43 7.05
C THR A 310 -11.46 -18.17 7.55
N LEU A 311 -10.73 -17.29 8.23
CA LEU A 311 -11.27 -16.07 8.82
C LEU A 311 -11.15 -14.89 7.86
N THR A 312 -12.20 -14.06 7.81
CA THR A 312 -12.16 -12.68 7.30
C THR A 312 -11.60 -11.75 8.36
N LEU A 313 -11.36 -10.48 8.02
CA LEU A 313 -10.89 -9.51 9.01
C LEU A 313 -11.91 -9.30 10.15
N ASP A 314 -13.20 -9.25 9.82
CA ASP A 314 -14.28 -9.19 10.82
C ASP A 314 -14.35 -10.49 11.65
N GLY A 315 -14.04 -11.64 11.06
CA GLY A 315 -13.97 -12.92 11.76
C GLY A 315 -12.86 -12.93 12.82
N PHE A 316 -11.68 -12.39 12.49
CA PHE A 316 -10.62 -12.15 13.46
C PHE A 316 -11.05 -11.19 14.58
N ALA A 317 -11.70 -10.08 14.22
CA ALA A 317 -12.16 -9.10 15.21
C ALA A 317 -13.16 -9.71 16.20
N ALA A 318 -14.15 -10.46 15.69
CA ALA A 318 -15.16 -11.13 16.53
C ALA A 318 -14.53 -12.19 17.45
N ALA A 319 -13.68 -13.06 16.91
CA ALA A 319 -13.01 -14.10 17.70
C ALA A 319 -12.11 -13.51 18.81
N PHE A 320 -11.43 -12.40 18.52
CA PHE A 320 -10.58 -11.73 19.49
C PHE A 320 -11.37 -11.04 20.60
N GLU A 321 -12.50 -10.42 20.29
CA GLU A 321 -13.41 -9.83 21.28
C GLU A 321 -13.97 -10.89 22.24
N GLU A 322 -14.36 -12.05 21.72
CA GLU A 322 -14.85 -13.17 22.53
C GLU A 322 -13.80 -13.63 23.56
N VAL A 323 -12.53 -13.74 23.15
CA VAL A 323 -11.44 -14.13 24.05
C VAL A 323 -11.08 -13.02 25.04
N ALA A 324 -11.11 -11.76 24.60
CA ALA A 324 -10.83 -10.61 25.47
C ALA A 324 -11.87 -10.45 26.58
N CYS A 325 -13.15 -10.74 26.30
CA CYS A 325 -14.23 -10.68 27.29
C CYS A 325 -14.24 -11.86 28.29
N ALA A 326 -13.52 -12.94 28.00
CA ALA A 326 -13.48 -14.13 28.86
C ALA A 326 -12.40 -14.05 29.97
N ARG A 327 -11.58 -13.00 29.99
CA ARG A 327 -10.52 -12.75 30.99
C ARG A 327 -10.95 -11.69 31.99
#